data_AF-A0A377M1X4-F1
#
_entry.id   AF-A0A377M1X4-F1
#
_cell.length_a   1.000
_cell.length_b   1.000
_cell.length_c   1.000
_cell.angle_alpha   90.00
_cell.angle_beta   90.00
_cell.angle_gamma   90.00
#
_symmetry.space_group_name_H-M   'P 1'
#
loop_
_entity.id
_entity.type
_entity.pdbx_description
1 polymer ?
#
loop_
_entity_poly.entity_id
_entity_poly.type
_entity_poly.pdbx_seq_one_letter_code
_entity_poly.pdbx_strand_id
1 'polypeptide(L)'
;MPQDCRYCRRCKTKICFADSQKHAFARRNGEMVALGDSPAAEGQTKAVRLTNRLRVLAATANATHQLISDNVTQRRAAARQLQRDAQPEMIGLLQTRVSSETDDVARQSLLLALANLQLASPQADVRLQAIERLGQSDDPDVPSRLMPYTQTQTEPDARVRAAAGESLSQIQHRLMWGDLLGQAFMGLSLGSVLLLAALGLAITYGLLGVINMAHGEMLMLGAYATWMVQQIMASVTPQWLALYPVVALPVAFCLTAGIGMILERTVIRHLYGRPLETLLATWGISLMLIQLVRMTFGAQNLEVANPGLAVRRGAGVC
;
A
#
# COMPACT_ATOMS: atom_id res chain seq x y z
N MET A 1 28.54 19.38 20.72
CA MET A 1 27.14 18.95 20.46
C MET A 1 26.96 17.85 19.37
N PRO A 2 27.83 16.83 19.15
CA PRO A 2 27.55 15.74 18.19
C PRO A 2 27.13 14.40 18.83
N GLN A 3 26.98 14.29 20.17
CA GLN A 3 26.78 13.00 20.85
C GLN A 3 25.31 12.56 20.96
N ASP A 4 24.35 13.49 21.11
CA ASP A 4 22.92 13.17 21.29
C ASP A 4 22.27 12.48 20.07
N CYS A 5 22.85 12.65 18.88
CA CYS A 5 22.24 12.23 17.62
C CYS A 5 22.34 10.70 17.36
N ARG A 6 23.37 10.03 17.91
CA ARG A 6 23.50 8.56 17.76
C ARG A 6 22.40 7.80 18.51
N TYR A 7 21.76 8.43 19.49
CA TYR A 7 20.81 7.74 20.36
C TYR A 7 19.41 7.66 19.77
N CYS A 8 18.94 8.75 19.16
CA CYS A 8 17.63 8.77 18.50
C CYS A 8 17.54 7.75 17.36
N ARG A 9 18.61 7.59 16.58
CA ARG A 9 18.64 6.61 15.47
C ARG A 9 18.56 5.16 15.96
N ARG A 10 19.04 4.86 17.18
CA ARG A 10 19.01 3.51 17.79
C ARG A 10 17.68 3.14 18.42
N CYS A 11 16.91 4.09 18.97
CA CYS A 11 15.60 3.79 19.56
C CYS A 11 14.50 3.52 18.53
N LYS A 12 14.66 3.88 17.25
CA LYS A 12 13.63 3.62 16.23
C LYS A 12 13.36 2.12 15.96
N THR A 13 14.29 1.24 16.38
CA THR A 13 14.28 -0.18 16.01
C THR A 13 14.46 -1.14 17.19
N LYS A 14 14.71 -0.66 18.41
CA LYS A 14 15.05 -1.49 19.59
C LYS A 14 14.40 -0.96 20.86
N ILE A 15 13.99 -1.88 21.75
CA ILE A 15 13.51 -1.57 23.10
C ILE A 15 14.64 -0.83 23.83
N CYS A 16 14.43 0.44 24.14
CA CYS A 16 15.33 1.24 24.94
C CYS A 16 15.00 1.01 26.42
N PHE A 17 16.01 0.90 27.27
CA PHE A 17 15.87 0.67 28.70
C PHE A 17 16.32 1.93 29.44
N ALA A 18 15.61 2.31 30.50
CA ALA A 18 15.99 3.40 31.37
C ALA A 18 16.28 2.84 32.75
N ASP A 19 17.35 3.33 33.35
CA ASP A 19 17.73 3.00 34.70
C ASP A 19 17.05 3.91 35.74
N SER A 20 17.20 3.61 37.03
CA SER A 20 16.61 4.32 38.17
C SER A 20 16.93 5.83 38.17
N GLN A 21 18.10 6.21 37.67
CA GLN A 21 18.54 7.60 37.50
C GLN A 21 18.17 8.22 36.14
N LYS A 22 17.29 7.58 35.37
CA LYS A 22 16.84 7.99 34.02
C LYS A 22 17.94 7.97 32.93
N HIS A 23 19.04 7.27 33.15
CA HIS A 23 20.04 7.01 32.11
C HIS A 23 19.51 6.01 31.08
N ALA A 24 19.71 6.30 29.78
CA ALA A 24 19.22 5.46 28.70
C ALA A 24 20.25 4.41 28.28
N PHE A 25 19.79 3.19 28.00
CA PHE A 25 20.59 2.05 27.56
C PHE A 25 19.89 1.32 26.40
N ALA A 26 20.67 0.78 25.47
CA ALA A 26 20.18 -0.11 24.41
C ALA A 26 20.77 -1.51 24.57
N ARG A 27 19.94 -2.53 24.38
CA ARG A 27 20.40 -3.93 24.43
C ARG A 27 20.98 -4.36 23.08
N ARG A 28 22.23 -4.81 23.05
CA ARG A 28 22.91 -5.37 21.87
C ARG A 28 23.57 -6.70 22.25
N ASN A 29 23.18 -7.78 21.58
CA ASN A 29 23.76 -9.13 21.79
C ASN A 29 23.80 -9.58 23.26
N GLY A 30 22.81 -9.17 24.07
CA GLY A 30 22.77 -9.47 25.51
C GLY A 30 23.38 -8.41 26.42
N GLU A 31 24.24 -7.52 25.91
CA GLU A 31 24.91 -6.47 26.67
C GLU A 31 24.16 -5.13 26.62
N MET A 32 24.19 -4.38 27.73
CA MET A 32 23.61 -3.04 27.82
C MET A 32 24.63 -1.99 27.41
N VAL A 33 24.40 -1.39 26.25
CA VAL A 33 25.23 -0.31 25.71
C VAL A 33 24.65 1.02 26.18
N ALA A 34 25.46 1.81 26.86
CA ALA A 34 25.09 3.16 27.27
C ALA A 34 24.66 3.99 26.06
N LEU A 35 23.45 4.52 26.17
CA LEU A 35 22.95 5.64 25.41
C LEU A 35 22.98 6.88 26.35
N GLY A 36 24.09 7.12 27.07
CA GLY A 36 24.38 8.37 27.82
C GLY A 36 25.88 8.64 27.95
N ASP A 37 26.26 9.67 28.71
CA ASP A 37 27.65 9.88 29.17
C ASP A 37 28.04 8.92 30.32
N SER A 38 27.08 8.18 30.88
CA SER A 38 27.31 7.21 31.96
C SER A 38 27.72 5.83 31.40
N PRO A 39 28.88 5.28 31.81
CA PRO A 39 29.44 4.06 31.24
C PRO A 39 28.77 2.76 31.71
N ALA A 40 27.97 2.78 32.80
CA ALA A 40 27.32 1.59 33.36
C ALA A 40 25.91 1.90 33.90
N ALA A 41 25.03 0.89 33.90
CA ALA A 41 23.69 0.98 34.49
C ALA A 41 23.75 0.74 36.00
N GLU A 42 23.22 1.68 36.78
CA GLU A 42 23.08 1.67 38.23
C GLU A 42 21.63 1.31 38.66
N GLY A 43 21.33 0.01 38.68
CA GLY A 43 20.09 -0.52 39.26
C GLY A 43 19.22 -1.30 38.29
N GLN A 44 17.91 -1.43 38.62
CA GLN A 44 16.95 -2.17 37.81
C GLN A 44 16.57 -1.36 36.57
N THR A 45 17.01 -1.82 35.40
CA THR A 45 16.64 -1.20 34.13
C THR A 45 15.22 -1.55 33.72
N LYS A 46 14.37 -0.54 33.54
CA LYS A 46 12.99 -0.69 33.07
C LYS A 46 12.90 -0.45 31.57
N ALA A 47 12.19 -1.32 30.85
CA ALA A 47 11.93 -1.12 29.42
C ALA A 47 11.10 0.16 29.20
N VAL A 48 11.64 1.12 28.45
CA VAL A 48 10.95 2.33 28.01
C VAL A 48 10.11 1.95 26.80
N ARG A 49 8.79 1.84 26.98
CA ARG A 49 7.86 1.77 25.85
C ARG A 49 7.79 3.15 25.20
N LEU A 50 8.27 3.25 23.96
CA LEU A 50 8.15 4.46 23.16
C LEU A 50 6.66 4.73 22.90
N THR A 51 6.12 5.80 23.49
CA THR A 51 4.79 6.30 23.13
C THR A 51 4.81 6.81 21.69
N ASN A 52 3.63 6.91 21.06
CA ASN A 52 3.55 7.39 19.68
C ASN A 52 4.18 8.79 19.52
N ARG A 53 3.98 9.67 20.51
CA ARG A 53 4.58 11.01 20.56
C ARG A 53 6.11 10.99 20.57
N LEU A 54 6.72 10.13 21.40
CA LEU A 54 8.18 10.00 21.45
C LEU A 54 8.75 9.42 20.15
N ARG A 55 8.02 8.49 19.51
CA ARG A 55 8.41 7.92 18.22
C ARG A 55 8.45 8.97 17.11
N VAL A 56 7.43 9.83 17.05
CA VAL A 56 7.37 10.93 16.07
C VAL A 56 8.50 11.92 16.31
N LEU A 57 8.71 12.39 17.55
CA LEU A 57 9.81 13.32 17.88
C LEU A 57 11.19 12.76 17.50
N ALA A 58 11.46 11.49 17.84
CA ALA A 58 12.71 10.83 17.46
C ALA A 58 12.86 10.69 15.94
N ALA A 59 11.75 10.44 15.23
CA ALA A 59 11.75 10.37 13.76
C ALA A 59 12.03 11.73 13.13
N THR A 60 11.39 12.80 13.60
CA THR A 60 11.61 14.19 13.17
C THR A 60 13.06 14.62 13.44
N ALA A 61 13.59 14.37 14.65
CA ALA A 61 14.98 14.69 14.99
C ALA A 61 15.99 13.97 14.08
N ASN A 62 15.78 12.66 13.83
CA ASN A 62 16.64 11.93 12.90
C ASN A 62 16.47 12.40 11.45
N ALA A 63 15.27 12.82 11.03
CA ALA A 63 15.05 13.38 9.71
C ALA A 63 15.81 14.72 9.53
N THR A 64 15.76 15.62 10.51
CA THR A 64 16.54 16.87 10.50
C THR A 64 18.03 16.63 10.28
N HIS A 65 18.60 15.60 10.91
CA HIS A 65 20.01 15.23 10.68
C HIS A 65 20.22 14.59 9.30
N GLN A 66 19.29 13.75 8.83
CA GLN A 66 19.39 13.09 7.51
C GLN A 66 19.31 14.07 6.34
N LEU A 67 18.75 15.27 6.53
CA LEU A 67 18.77 16.34 5.52
C LEU A 67 20.18 16.78 5.11
N ILE A 68 21.18 16.61 5.97
CA ILE A 68 22.56 17.04 5.71
C ILE A 68 23.39 15.90 5.06
N SER A 69 22.79 14.72 4.85
CA SER A 69 23.52 13.57 4.29
C SER A 69 23.90 13.78 2.82
N ASP A 70 25.03 13.17 2.43
CA ASP A 70 25.52 13.21 1.04
C ASP A 70 24.59 12.43 0.08
N ASN A 71 23.83 11.47 0.60
CA ASN A 71 22.94 10.62 -0.20
C ASN A 71 21.58 11.27 -0.46
N VAL A 72 21.30 11.55 -1.73
CA VAL A 72 20.03 12.15 -2.20
C VAL A 72 18.79 11.36 -1.75
N THR A 73 18.86 10.02 -1.72
CA THR A 73 17.73 9.19 -1.29
C THR A 73 17.39 9.39 0.18
N GLN A 74 18.42 9.55 1.03
CA GLN A 74 18.23 9.83 2.46
C GLN A 74 17.68 11.24 2.68
N ARG A 75 18.19 12.24 1.94
CA ARG A 75 17.65 13.61 1.99
C ARG A 75 16.20 13.70 1.55
N ARG A 76 15.81 13.06 0.44
CA ARG A 76 14.42 13.00 -0.04
C ARG A 76 13.49 12.34 0.99
N ALA A 77 13.92 11.23 1.58
CA ALA A 77 13.14 10.54 2.61
C ALA A 77 12.98 11.41 3.87
N ALA A 78 14.04 12.10 4.28
CA ALA A 78 14.01 13.03 5.41
C ALA A 78 13.08 14.22 5.14
N ALA A 79 13.17 14.84 3.96
CA ALA A 79 12.30 15.96 3.56
C ALA A 79 10.81 15.57 3.58
N ARG A 80 10.46 14.39 3.06
CA ARG A 80 9.08 13.86 3.12
C ARG A 80 8.62 13.56 4.54
N GLN A 81 9.51 13.11 5.43
CA GLN A 81 9.16 12.92 6.84
C GLN A 81 8.85 14.26 7.50
N LEU A 82 9.67 15.28 7.25
CA LEU A 82 9.47 16.62 7.79
C LEU A 82 8.23 17.29 7.23
N GLN A 83 7.83 17.03 5.98
CA GLN A 83 6.58 17.52 5.42
C GLN A 83 5.35 17.17 6.29
N ARG A 84 5.35 16.00 6.93
CA ARG A 84 4.24 15.52 7.77
C ARG A 84 4.37 15.92 9.24
N ASP A 85 5.59 15.86 9.78
CA ASP A 85 5.83 15.94 11.22
C ASP A 85 6.64 17.18 11.65
N ALA A 86 6.81 18.18 10.77
CA ALA A 86 7.56 19.38 11.11
C ALA A 86 6.88 20.20 12.22
N GLN A 87 7.72 20.89 13.00
CA GLN A 87 7.30 21.73 14.11
C GLN A 87 7.50 23.22 13.78
N PRO A 88 6.71 24.14 14.38
CA PRO A 88 6.82 25.58 14.12
C PRO A 88 8.21 26.17 14.40
N GLU A 89 8.94 25.62 15.38
CA GLU A 89 10.31 26.04 15.73
C GLU A 89 11.33 25.80 14.61
N MET A 90 11.00 24.91 13.66
CA MET A 90 11.90 24.47 12.59
C MET A 90 11.85 25.37 11.35
N ILE A 91 10.97 26.39 11.30
CA ILE A 91 10.79 27.25 10.12
C ILE A 91 12.12 27.84 9.64
N GLY A 92 12.93 28.40 10.55
CA GLY A 92 14.22 29.00 10.18
C GLY A 92 15.22 27.99 9.62
N LEU A 93 15.26 26.78 10.20
CA LEU A 93 16.10 25.68 9.70
C LEU A 93 15.66 25.24 8.30
N LEU A 94 14.36 25.06 8.10
CA LEU A 94 13.79 24.63 6.83
C LEU A 94 14.01 25.67 5.74
N GLN A 95 13.83 26.97 6.02
CA GLN A 95 14.12 28.05 5.08
C GLN A 95 15.59 28.04 4.63
N THR A 96 16.52 27.88 5.59
CA THR A 96 17.95 27.79 5.30
C THR A 96 18.30 26.54 4.51
N ARG A 97 17.61 25.43 4.77
CA ARG A 97 17.85 24.19 4.03
C ARG A 97 17.30 24.26 2.60
N VAL A 98 16.12 24.84 2.40
CA VAL A 98 15.51 25.00 1.07
C VAL A 98 16.41 25.79 0.12
N SER A 99 17.07 26.85 0.61
CA SER A 99 17.96 27.66 -0.22
C SER A 99 19.26 26.96 -0.61
N SER A 100 19.70 25.97 0.17
CA SER A 100 20.93 25.19 -0.06
C SER A 100 20.70 23.81 -0.68
N GLU A 101 19.45 23.37 -0.85
CA GLU A 101 19.12 22.06 -1.41
C GLU A 101 19.19 22.07 -2.94
N THR A 102 20.00 21.16 -3.49
CA THR A 102 20.23 21.03 -4.93
C THR A 102 19.21 20.11 -5.61
N ASP A 103 18.63 19.17 -4.87
CA ASP A 103 17.68 18.20 -5.40
C ASP A 103 16.26 18.77 -5.44
N ASP A 104 15.64 18.79 -6.63
CA ASP A 104 14.31 19.38 -6.82
C ASP A 104 13.22 18.70 -5.98
N VAL A 105 13.25 17.36 -5.90
CA VAL A 105 12.24 16.58 -5.16
C VAL A 105 12.34 16.85 -3.65
N ALA A 106 13.56 16.83 -3.10
CA ALA A 106 13.78 17.15 -1.69
C ALA A 106 13.40 18.62 -1.39
N ARG A 107 13.80 19.54 -2.26
CA ARG A 107 13.48 20.98 -2.14
C ARG A 107 11.97 21.22 -2.15
N GLN A 108 11.23 20.57 -3.05
CA GLN A 108 9.76 20.68 -3.11
C GLN A 108 9.09 20.14 -1.84
N SER A 109 9.51 18.97 -1.33
CA SER A 109 8.98 18.45 -0.06
C SER A 109 9.24 19.39 1.13
N LEU A 110 10.41 20.04 1.18
CA LEU A 110 10.72 21.03 2.21
C LEU A 110 9.90 22.32 2.06
N LEU A 111 9.65 22.77 0.83
CA LEU A 111 8.78 23.91 0.56
C LEU A 111 7.34 23.63 1.02
N LEU A 112 6.83 22.42 0.81
CA LEU A 112 5.52 21.99 1.31
C LEU A 112 5.49 21.90 2.84
N ALA A 113 6.56 21.41 3.46
CA ALA A 113 6.71 21.44 4.92
C ALA A 113 6.62 22.87 5.47
N LEU A 114 7.32 23.81 4.85
CA LEU A 114 7.26 25.23 5.20
C LEU A 114 5.85 25.81 5.01
N ALA A 115 5.21 25.52 3.88
CA ALA A 115 3.86 26.00 3.60
C ALA A 115 2.86 25.51 4.66
N ASN A 116 2.92 24.22 5.05
CA ASN A 116 2.09 23.68 6.13
C ASN A 116 2.27 24.45 7.45
N LEU A 117 3.50 24.81 7.81
CA LEU A 117 3.78 25.58 9.04
C LEU A 117 3.33 27.05 8.92
N GLN A 118 3.43 27.63 7.72
CA GLN A 118 3.07 29.01 7.43
C GLN A 118 1.56 29.28 7.41
N LEU A 119 0.73 28.24 7.32
CA LEU A 119 -0.73 28.36 7.46
C LEU A 119 -1.15 28.99 8.80
N ALA A 120 -0.39 28.77 9.87
CA ALA A 120 -0.64 29.35 11.20
C ALA A 120 0.02 30.73 11.41
N SER A 121 0.60 31.33 10.36
CA SER A 121 1.29 32.63 10.47
C SER A 121 0.33 33.76 10.82
N PRO A 122 0.73 34.77 11.62
CA PRO A 122 -0.08 35.97 11.88
C PRO A 122 -0.34 36.82 10.62
N GLN A 123 0.57 36.79 9.64
CA GLN A 123 0.50 37.62 8.43
C GLN A 123 -0.37 36.97 7.35
N ALA A 124 -1.37 37.70 6.85
CA ALA A 124 -2.30 37.21 5.84
C ALA A 124 -1.63 36.85 4.51
N ASP A 125 -0.66 37.66 4.07
CA ASP A 125 0.02 37.43 2.79
C ASP A 125 0.89 36.15 2.83
N VAL A 126 1.46 35.80 3.99
CA VAL A 126 2.21 34.55 4.19
C VAL A 126 1.28 33.34 4.15
N ARG A 127 0.08 33.45 4.75
CA ARG A 127 -0.94 32.39 4.69
C ARG A 127 -1.44 32.19 3.25
N LEU A 128 -1.68 33.27 2.51
CA LEU A 128 -2.09 33.22 1.12
C LEU A 128 -1.06 32.46 0.26
N GLN A 129 0.22 32.82 0.35
CA GLN A 129 1.29 32.11 -0.38
C GLN A 129 1.41 30.63 0.02
N ALA A 130 1.20 30.32 1.30
CA ALA A 130 1.21 28.93 1.76
C ALA A 130 0.06 28.12 1.12
N ILE A 131 -1.14 28.69 1.07
CA ILE A 131 -2.32 28.05 0.47
C ILE A 131 -2.12 27.82 -1.02
N GLU A 132 -1.65 28.81 -1.78
CA GLU A 132 -1.39 28.66 -3.21
C GLU A 132 -0.36 27.56 -3.49
N ARG A 133 0.71 27.49 -2.69
CA ARG A 133 1.73 26.43 -2.82
C ARG A 133 1.19 25.04 -2.51
N LEU A 134 0.38 24.92 -1.46
CA LEU A 134 -0.28 23.67 -1.12
C LEU A 134 -1.30 23.26 -2.19
N GLY A 135 -2.00 24.24 -2.77
CA GLY A 135 -2.93 24.09 -3.89
C GLY A 135 -2.30 23.49 -5.15
N GLN A 136 -0.99 23.69 -5.36
CA GLN A 136 -0.23 23.13 -6.48
C GLN A 136 0.37 21.75 -6.19
N SER A 137 0.22 21.24 -4.97
CA SER A 137 0.83 19.98 -4.56
C SER A 137 -0.07 18.76 -4.80
N ASP A 138 0.57 17.60 -5.00
CA ASP A 138 -0.10 16.30 -5.15
C ASP A 138 -0.28 15.55 -3.81
N ASP A 139 -0.15 16.25 -2.68
CA ASP A 139 -0.26 15.63 -1.36
C ASP A 139 -1.73 15.39 -0.97
N PRO A 140 -2.16 14.12 -0.77
CA PRO A 140 -3.55 13.78 -0.50
C PRO A 140 -4.07 14.31 0.84
N ASP A 141 -3.19 14.70 1.76
CA ASP A 141 -3.59 15.23 3.07
C ASP A 141 -3.99 16.72 2.99
N VAL A 142 -3.58 17.44 1.94
CA VAL A 142 -3.76 18.88 1.81
C VAL A 142 -5.22 19.33 1.87
N PRO A 143 -6.20 18.66 1.21
CA PRO A 143 -7.59 19.06 1.31
C PRO A 143 -8.12 19.13 2.74
N SER A 144 -7.73 18.16 3.58
CA SER A 144 -8.14 18.12 4.99
C SER A 144 -7.56 19.28 5.81
N ARG A 145 -6.37 19.78 5.42
CA ARG A 145 -5.69 20.91 6.06
C ARG A 145 -6.23 22.26 5.58
N LEU A 146 -6.63 22.37 4.31
CA LEU A 146 -7.13 23.62 3.73
C LEU A 146 -8.63 23.85 3.99
N MET A 147 -9.41 22.78 4.19
CA MET A 147 -10.86 22.87 4.41
C MET A 147 -11.27 23.85 5.53
N PRO A 148 -10.61 23.88 6.72
CA PRO A 148 -10.91 24.86 7.75
C PRO A 148 -10.70 26.32 7.31
N TYR A 149 -9.68 26.59 6.48
CA TYR A 149 -9.34 27.95 6.00
C TYR A 149 -10.33 28.52 4.99
N THR A 150 -11.32 27.74 4.54
CA THR A 150 -12.45 28.29 3.76
C THR A 150 -13.49 28.97 4.65
N GLN A 151 -13.49 28.65 5.95
CA GLN A 151 -14.50 29.10 6.90
C GLN A 151 -14.09 30.42 7.54
N THR A 152 -15.06 31.32 7.70
CA THR A 152 -14.86 32.63 8.35
C THR A 152 -14.40 32.51 9.80
N GLN A 153 -14.65 31.37 10.46
CA GLN A 153 -14.24 31.14 11.85
C GLN A 153 -12.74 30.94 12.01
N THR A 154 -12.09 30.33 11.01
CA THR A 154 -10.66 30.01 11.05
C THR A 154 -9.82 31.12 10.42
N GLU A 155 -10.32 31.73 9.33
CA GLU A 155 -9.56 32.72 8.56
C GLU A 155 -10.37 34.02 8.40
N PRO A 156 -9.88 35.15 8.95
CA PRO A 156 -10.58 36.44 8.84
C PRO A 156 -10.43 37.10 7.46
N ASP A 157 -9.33 36.90 6.73
CA ASP A 157 -9.10 37.55 5.44
C ASP A 157 -9.92 36.88 4.33
N ALA A 158 -10.72 37.68 3.60
CA ALA A 158 -11.52 37.19 2.47
C ALA A 158 -10.66 36.67 1.30
N ARG A 159 -9.47 37.24 1.07
CA ARG A 159 -8.57 36.83 -0.02
C ARG A 159 -8.02 35.43 0.23
N VAL A 160 -7.60 35.17 1.48
CA VAL A 160 -7.06 33.88 1.91
C VAL A 160 -8.14 32.79 1.82
N ARG A 161 -9.38 33.09 2.23
CA ARG A 161 -10.52 32.17 2.08
C ARG A 161 -10.84 31.84 0.62
N ALA A 162 -10.80 32.84 -0.27
CA ALA A 162 -11.04 32.63 -1.70
C ALA A 162 -9.95 31.73 -2.31
N ALA A 163 -8.67 32.00 -2.01
CA ALA A 163 -7.54 31.18 -2.46
C ALA A 163 -7.62 29.73 -1.93
N ALA A 164 -8.09 29.53 -0.70
CA ALA A 164 -8.31 28.20 -0.12
C ALA A 164 -9.40 27.43 -0.88
N GLY A 165 -10.54 28.08 -1.15
CA GLY A 165 -11.63 27.48 -1.91
C GLY A 165 -11.23 27.11 -3.33
N GLU A 166 -10.50 28.00 -4.03
CA GLU A 166 -9.99 27.74 -5.36
C GLU A 166 -9.01 26.55 -5.36
N SER A 167 -8.02 26.57 -4.46
CA SER A 167 -7.02 25.50 -4.31
C SER A 167 -7.68 24.14 -4.04
N LEU A 168 -8.70 24.11 -3.18
CA LEU A 168 -9.46 22.90 -2.91
C LEU A 168 -10.20 22.37 -4.14
N SER A 169 -10.88 23.24 -4.89
CA SER A 169 -11.59 22.85 -6.11
C SER A 169 -10.64 22.28 -7.16
N GLN A 170 -9.46 22.87 -7.32
CA GLN A 170 -8.42 22.40 -8.23
C GLN A 170 -7.88 21.02 -7.82
N ILE A 171 -7.59 20.82 -6.53
CA ILE A 171 -7.10 19.53 -6.02
C ILE A 171 -8.17 18.45 -6.18
N GLN A 172 -9.41 18.72 -5.77
CA GLN A 172 -10.52 17.76 -5.87
C GLN A 172 -10.77 17.35 -7.32
N HIS A 173 -10.70 18.28 -8.27
CA HIS A 173 -10.87 17.96 -9.69
C HIS A 173 -9.77 16.99 -10.18
N ARG A 174 -8.50 17.24 -9.83
CA ARG A 174 -7.38 16.35 -10.19
C ARG A 174 -7.52 14.95 -9.57
N LEU A 175 -7.89 14.87 -8.28
CA LEU A 175 -8.12 13.60 -7.59
C LEU A 175 -9.28 12.82 -8.23
N MET A 176 -10.40 13.49 -8.51
CA MET A 176 -11.57 12.89 -9.14
C MET A 176 -11.23 12.29 -10.52
N TRP A 177 -10.44 12.99 -11.35
CA TRP A 177 -10.00 12.43 -12.64
C TRP A 177 -9.09 11.22 -12.47
N GLY A 178 -8.17 11.25 -11.50
CA GLY A 178 -7.31 10.12 -11.18
C GLY A 178 -8.13 8.90 -10.75
N ASP A 179 -9.09 9.09 -9.86
CA ASP A 179 -9.98 8.03 -9.39
C ASP A 179 -10.88 7.51 -10.51
N LEU A 180 -11.44 8.39 -11.34
CA LEU A 180 -12.29 8.01 -12.46
C LEU A 180 -11.52 7.17 -13.49
N LEU A 181 -10.30 7.58 -13.85
CA LEU A 181 -9.44 6.81 -14.77
C LEU A 181 -9.05 5.46 -14.16
N GLY A 182 -8.71 5.45 -12.87
CA GLY A 182 -8.40 4.22 -12.14
C GLY A 182 -9.59 3.25 -12.11
N GLN A 183 -10.78 3.75 -11.77
CA GLN A 183 -12.02 2.98 -11.74
C GLN A 183 -12.42 2.49 -13.13
N ALA A 184 -12.31 3.34 -14.17
CA ALA A 184 -12.59 2.96 -15.54
C ALA A 184 -11.64 1.85 -16.02
N PHE A 185 -10.35 1.95 -15.69
CA PHE A 185 -9.37 0.90 -16.01
C PHE A 185 -9.67 -0.40 -15.27
N MET A 186 -9.97 -0.35 -13.97
CA MET A 186 -10.36 -1.52 -13.18
C MET A 186 -11.65 -2.15 -13.72
N GLY A 187 -12.64 -1.33 -14.07
CA GLY A 187 -13.90 -1.76 -14.66
C GLY A 187 -13.71 -2.39 -16.04
N LEU A 188 -12.86 -1.82 -16.89
CA LEU A 188 -12.51 -2.38 -18.20
C LEU A 188 -11.74 -3.70 -18.06
N SER A 189 -10.81 -3.78 -17.12
CA SER A 189 -10.05 -5.00 -16.82
C SER A 189 -11.00 -6.12 -16.36
N LEU A 190 -11.85 -5.86 -15.37
CA LEU A 190 -12.82 -6.83 -14.88
C LEU A 190 -13.84 -7.20 -15.96
N GLY A 191 -14.34 -6.20 -16.69
CA GLY A 191 -15.27 -6.36 -17.80
C GLY A 191 -14.69 -7.23 -18.92
N SER A 192 -13.41 -7.07 -19.26
CA SER A 192 -12.73 -7.91 -20.25
C SER A 192 -12.67 -9.37 -19.82
N VAL A 193 -12.40 -9.64 -18.54
CA VAL A 193 -12.38 -11.01 -18.00
C VAL A 193 -13.79 -11.63 -18.06
N LEU A 194 -14.80 -10.88 -17.66
CA LEU A 194 -16.20 -11.33 -17.72
C LEU A 194 -16.67 -11.54 -19.18
N LEU A 195 -16.25 -10.68 -20.10
CA LEU A 195 -16.55 -10.80 -21.53
C LEU A 195 -15.90 -12.05 -22.13
N LEU A 196 -14.63 -12.34 -21.78
CA LEU A 196 -13.96 -13.57 -22.18
C LEU A 196 -14.66 -14.81 -21.61
N ALA A 197 -15.08 -14.76 -20.33
CA ALA A 197 -15.82 -15.86 -19.70
C ALA A 197 -17.18 -16.09 -20.38
N ALA A 198 -17.91 -15.02 -20.69
CA ALA A 198 -19.20 -15.06 -21.39
C ALA A 198 -19.05 -15.55 -22.83
N LEU A 199 -18.00 -15.13 -23.54
CA LEU A 199 -17.67 -15.62 -24.88
C LEU A 199 -17.41 -17.13 -24.87
N GLY A 200 -16.70 -17.64 -23.86
CA GLY A 200 -16.50 -19.08 -23.68
C GLY A 200 -17.81 -19.86 -23.51
N LEU A 201 -18.75 -19.31 -22.74
CA LEU A 201 -20.09 -19.88 -22.58
C LEU A 201 -20.89 -19.84 -23.90
N ALA A 202 -20.80 -18.74 -24.64
CA ALA A 202 -21.47 -18.60 -25.94
C ALA A 202 -20.96 -19.61 -26.98
N ILE A 203 -19.65 -19.83 -27.05
CA ILE A 203 -19.03 -20.80 -27.98
C ILE A 203 -19.43 -22.23 -27.61
N THR A 204 -19.36 -22.61 -26.33
CA THR A 204 -19.72 -23.97 -25.88
C THR A 204 -21.19 -24.28 -26.14
N TYR A 205 -22.10 -23.35 -25.84
CA TYR A 205 -23.52 -23.49 -26.16
C TYR A 205 -23.76 -23.54 -27.68
N GLY A 206 -23.11 -22.66 -28.45
CA GLY A 206 -23.30 -22.56 -29.90
C GLY A 206 -22.88 -23.80 -30.68
N LEU A 207 -21.90 -24.56 -30.18
CA LEU A 207 -21.43 -25.79 -30.82
C LEU A 207 -22.21 -27.04 -30.39
N LEU A 208 -22.56 -27.16 -29.11
CA LEU A 208 -23.18 -28.37 -28.57
C LEU A 208 -24.72 -28.32 -28.56
N GLY A 209 -25.32 -27.14 -28.68
CA GLY A 209 -26.78 -26.96 -28.62
C GLY A 209 -27.39 -27.23 -27.24
N VAL A 210 -26.57 -27.35 -26.20
CA VAL A 210 -26.98 -27.68 -24.82
C VAL A 210 -26.34 -26.72 -23.83
N ILE A 211 -27.11 -26.34 -22.79
CA ILE A 211 -26.67 -25.40 -21.75
C ILE A 211 -25.81 -26.14 -20.72
N ASN A 212 -24.54 -25.75 -20.57
CA ASN A 212 -23.66 -26.26 -19.52
C ASN A 212 -23.66 -25.30 -18.32
N MET A 213 -24.27 -25.71 -17.21
CA MET A 213 -24.23 -24.94 -15.96
C MET A 213 -22.90 -25.08 -15.20
N ALA A 214 -22.09 -26.11 -15.47
CA ALA A 214 -20.83 -26.39 -14.78
C ALA A 214 -19.63 -25.54 -15.29
N HIS A 215 -19.89 -24.53 -16.12
CA HIS A 215 -18.85 -23.70 -16.74
C HIS A 215 -18.07 -22.87 -15.72
N GLY A 216 -18.75 -22.32 -14.70
CA GLY A 216 -18.12 -21.50 -13.67
C GLY A 216 -17.17 -22.30 -12.77
N GLU A 217 -17.47 -23.56 -12.56
CA GLU A 217 -16.71 -24.52 -11.77
C GLU A 217 -15.45 -24.94 -12.50
N MET A 218 -15.49 -24.97 -13.84
CA MET A 218 -14.31 -25.22 -14.65
C MET A 218 -13.33 -24.03 -14.62
N LEU A 219 -13.85 -22.80 -14.61
CA LEU A 219 -13.03 -21.59 -14.35
C LEU A 219 -12.45 -21.61 -12.93
N MET A 220 -13.25 -22.00 -11.94
CA MET A 220 -12.81 -22.16 -10.55
C MET A 220 -11.65 -23.17 -10.45
N LEU A 221 -11.77 -24.36 -11.05
CA LEU A 221 -10.70 -25.36 -11.08
C LEU A 221 -9.41 -24.82 -11.69
N GLY A 222 -9.51 -24.03 -12.76
CA GLY A 222 -8.36 -23.34 -13.35
C GLY A 222 -7.66 -22.41 -12.35
N ALA A 223 -8.42 -21.60 -11.59
CA ALA A 223 -7.87 -20.73 -10.56
C ALA A 223 -7.16 -21.53 -9.44
N TYR A 224 -7.77 -22.60 -8.94
CA TYR A 224 -7.14 -23.47 -7.94
C TYR A 224 -5.88 -24.17 -8.48
N ALA A 225 -5.86 -24.55 -9.76
CA ALA A 225 -4.67 -25.09 -10.40
C ALA A 225 -3.53 -24.07 -10.42
N THR A 226 -3.81 -22.81 -10.77
CA THR A 226 -2.79 -21.74 -10.74
C THR A 226 -2.26 -21.48 -9.32
N TRP A 227 -3.14 -21.48 -8.33
CA TRP A 227 -2.76 -21.36 -6.92
C TRP A 227 -1.86 -22.52 -6.47
N MET A 228 -2.21 -23.75 -6.84
CA MET A 228 -1.41 -24.93 -6.50
C MET A 228 -0.01 -24.86 -7.12
N VAL A 229 0.10 -24.43 -8.39
CA VAL A 229 1.40 -24.20 -9.05
C VAL A 229 2.20 -23.11 -8.33
N GLN A 230 1.56 -22.01 -7.94
CA GLN A 230 2.21 -20.95 -7.17
C GLN A 230 2.78 -21.49 -5.85
N GLN A 231 2.01 -22.27 -5.10
CA GLN A 231 2.45 -22.84 -3.82
C GLN A 231 3.62 -23.82 -3.98
N ILE A 232 3.59 -24.65 -5.03
CA ILE A 232 4.68 -25.59 -5.34
C ILE A 232 5.94 -24.83 -5.78
N MET A 233 5.81 -23.81 -6.62
CA MET A 233 6.97 -23.02 -7.04
C MET A 233 7.56 -22.18 -5.90
N ALA A 234 6.72 -21.71 -4.97
CA ALA A 234 7.16 -21.02 -3.76
C ALA A 234 7.98 -21.93 -2.83
N SER A 235 7.68 -23.23 -2.76
CA SER A 235 8.41 -24.18 -1.92
C SER A 235 9.69 -24.71 -2.56
N VAL A 236 9.70 -24.93 -3.89
CA VAL A 236 10.83 -25.55 -4.60
C VAL A 236 11.82 -24.51 -5.16
N THR A 237 11.36 -23.35 -5.63
CA THR A 237 12.21 -22.34 -6.29
C THR A 237 11.79 -20.89 -5.96
N PRO A 238 12.11 -20.37 -4.77
CA PRO A 238 11.74 -19.00 -4.36
C PRO A 238 12.26 -17.91 -5.31
N GLN A 239 13.41 -18.12 -5.96
CA GLN A 239 14.02 -17.15 -6.87
C GLN A 239 13.34 -17.06 -8.26
N TRP A 240 12.49 -18.01 -8.65
CA TRP A 240 11.76 -18.02 -9.93
C TRP A 240 10.26 -17.71 -9.77
N LEU A 241 9.84 -17.26 -8.58
CA LEU A 241 8.43 -16.98 -8.30
C LEU A 241 7.85 -15.93 -9.28
N ALA A 242 8.64 -14.96 -9.76
CA ALA A 242 8.16 -13.99 -10.75
C ALA A 242 7.73 -14.61 -12.09
N LEU A 243 8.20 -15.83 -12.41
CA LEU A 243 7.89 -16.54 -13.65
C LEU A 243 6.79 -17.60 -13.48
N TYR A 244 6.17 -17.70 -12.30
CA TYR A 244 5.12 -18.68 -12.05
C TYR A 244 3.95 -18.63 -13.06
N PRO A 245 3.47 -17.47 -13.56
CA PRO A 245 2.30 -17.45 -14.45
C PRO A 245 2.54 -18.16 -15.78
N VAL A 246 3.78 -18.13 -16.28
CA VAL A 246 4.17 -18.76 -17.55
C VAL A 246 4.06 -20.28 -17.46
N VAL A 247 4.34 -20.85 -16.29
CA VAL A 247 4.20 -22.29 -16.01
C VAL A 247 2.77 -22.63 -15.57
N ALA A 248 2.14 -21.76 -14.79
CA ALA A 248 0.79 -21.97 -14.28
C ALA A 248 -0.27 -22.01 -15.39
N LEU A 249 -0.13 -21.20 -16.44
CA LEU A 249 -1.08 -21.14 -17.55
C LEU A 249 -1.22 -22.48 -18.30
N PRO A 250 -0.14 -23.12 -18.82
CA PRO A 250 -0.25 -24.42 -19.49
C PRO A 250 -0.68 -25.54 -18.53
N VAL A 251 -0.22 -25.51 -17.27
CA VAL A 251 -0.63 -26.52 -16.28
C VAL A 251 -2.12 -26.41 -15.96
N ALA A 252 -2.62 -25.20 -15.71
CA ALA A 252 -4.04 -24.97 -15.46
C ALA A 252 -4.88 -25.35 -16.69
N PHE A 253 -4.44 -24.98 -17.90
CA PHE A 253 -5.13 -25.39 -19.13
C PHE A 253 -5.20 -26.91 -19.28
N CYS A 254 -4.08 -27.63 -19.13
CA CYS A 254 -4.05 -29.09 -19.26
C CYS A 254 -4.89 -29.79 -18.18
N LEU A 255 -4.82 -29.34 -16.93
CA LEU A 255 -5.59 -29.93 -15.83
C LEU A 255 -7.10 -29.73 -16.05
N THR A 256 -7.50 -28.49 -16.34
CA THR A 256 -8.90 -28.13 -16.59
C THR A 256 -9.44 -28.82 -17.84
N ALA A 257 -8.67 -28.86 -18.93
CA ALA A 257 -9.05 -29.58 -20.15
C ALA A 257 -9.17 -31.10 -19.92
N GLY A 258 -8.28 -31.68 -19.10
CA GLY A 258 -8.34 -33.09 -18.72
C GLY A 258 -9.62 -33.42 -17.95
N ILE A 259 -9.97 -32.62 -16.95
CA ILE A 259 -11.21 -32.78 -16.17
C ILE A 259 -12.44 -32.60 -17.08
N GLY A 260 -12.44 -31.57 -17.94
CA GLY A 260 -13.51 -31.34 -18.91
C GLY A 260 -13.71 -32.52 -19.86
N MET A 261 -12.63 -33.12 -20.36
CA MET A 261 -12.69 -34.29 -21.25
C MET A 261 -13.21 -35.55 -20.56
N ILE A 262 -12.89 -35.73 -19.27
CA ILE A 262 -13.45 -36.82 -18.46
C ILE A 262 -14.96 -36.63 -18.32
N LEU A 263 -15.42 -35.42 -17.98
CA LEU A 263 -16.85 -35.11 -17.85
C LEU A 263 -17.61 -35.28 -19.16
N GLU A 264 -17.01 -34.84 -20.28
CA GLU A 264 -17.57 -35.00 -21.62
C GLU A 264 -17.79 -36.47 -21.97
N ARG A 265 -16.76 -37.31 -21.78
CA ARG A 265 -16.85 -38.75 -22.11
C ARG A 265 -17.79 -39.53 -21.18
N THR A 266 -17.84 -39.16 -19.90
CA THR A 266 -18.57 -39.95 -18.89
C THR A 266 -20.05 -39.58 -18.83
N VAL A 267 -20.38 -38.29 -18.84
CA VAL A 267 -21.77 -37.84 -18.63
C VAL A 267 -22.35 -37.23 -19.90
N ILE A 268 -21.73 -36.18 -20.44
CA ILE A 268 -22.34 -35.34 -21.49
C ILE A 268 -22.63 -36.15 -22.76
N ARG A 269 -21.67 -36.99 -23.19
CA ARG A 269 -21.84 -37.84 -24.37
C ARG A 269 -23.05 -38.79 -24.28
N HIS A 270 -23.39 -39.26 -23.09
CA HIS A 270 -24.50 -40.20 -22.89
C HIS A 270 -25.87 -39.53 -22.87
N LEU A 271 -25.93 -38.20 -22.67
CA LEU A 271 -27.16 -37.42 -22.50
C LEU A 271 -27.49 -36.53 -23.72
N TYR A 272 -26.71 -36.62 -24.81
CA TYR A 272 -26.98 -35.88 -26.04
C TYR A 272 -28.40 -36.15 -26.58
N GLY A 273 -29.08 -35.07 -26.99
CA GLY A 273 -30.45 -35.12 -27.52
C GLY A 273 -31.56 -34.89 -26.48
N ARG A 274 -31.22 -34.73 -25.19
CA ARG A 274 -32.18 -34.46 -24.11
C ARG A 274 -31.79 -33.21 -23.31
N PRO A 275 -32.23 -32.01 -23.74
CA PRO A 275 -31.72 -30.74 -23.19
C PRO A 275 -32.05 -30.55 -21.70
N LEU A 276 -33.23 -30.99 -21.25
CA LEU A 276 -33.64 -30.90 -19.84
C LEU A 276 -32.80 -31.81 -18.93
N GLU A 277 -32.52 -33.03 -19.36
CA GLU A 277 -31.72 -33.99 -18.59
C GLU A 277 -30.27 -33.53 -18.46
N THR A 278 -29.72 -32.95 -19.54
CA THR A 278 -28.35 -32.42 -19.52
C THR A 278 -28.22 -31.20 -18.60
N LEU A 279 -29.23 -30.34 -18.54
CA LEU A 279 -29.24 -29.21 -17.61
C LEU A 279 -29.23 -29.67 -16.15
N LEU A 280 -30.06 -30.66 -15.81
CA LEU A 280 -30.11 -31.26 -14.47
C LEU A 280 -28.81 -31.97 -14.10
N ALA A 281 -28.22 -32.71 -15.05
CA ALA A 281 -26.95 -33.39 -14.85
C ALA A 281 -25.78 -32.41 -14.63
N THR A 282 -25.68 -31.36 -15.45
CA THR A 282 -24.61 -30.36 -15.31
C THR A 282 -24.74 -29.53 -14.04
N TRP A 283 -25.98 -29.26 -13.58
CA TRP A 283 -26.22 -28.66 -12.27
C TRP A 283 -25.77 -29.56 -11.11
N GLY A 284 -26.11 -30.86 -11.16
CA GLY A 284 -25.67 -31.82 -10.13
C GLY A 284 -24.14 -31.98 -10.09
N ILE A 285 -23.49 -32.00 -11.26
CA ILE A 285 -22.03 -32.03 -11.39
C ILE A 285 -21.40 -30.77 -10.80
N SER A 286 -21.97 -29.59 -11.08
CA SER A 286 -21.53 -28.31 -10.49
C SER A 286 -21.51 -28.38 -8.96
N LEU A 287 -22.60 -28.82 -8.33
CA LEU A 287 -22.67 -28.98 -6.87
C LEU A 287 -21.62 -29.95 -6.33
N MET A 288 -21.42 -31.08 -7.01
CA MET A 288 -20.41 -32.07 -6.62
C MET A 288 -18.99 -31.50 -6.70
N LEU A 289 -18.67 -30.77 -7.77
CA LEU A 289 -17.38 -30.10 -7.98
C LEU A 289 -17.12 -29.02 -6.93
N ILE A 290 -18.11 -28.17 -6.66
CA ILE A 290 -18.01 -27.14 -5.62
C ILE A 290 -17.73 -27.80 -4.27
N GLN A 291 -18.47 -28.86 -3.94
CA GLN A 291 -18.31 -29.55 -2.67
C GLN A 291 -16.94 -30.24 -2.56
N LEU A 292 -16.48 -30.88 -3.64
CA LEU A 292 -15.17 -31.53 -3.70
C LEU A 292 -14.03 -30.52 -3.47
N VAL A 293 -14.07 -29.37 -4.14
CA VAL A 293 -13.07 -28.30 -3.97
C VAL A 293 -13.10 -27.73 -2.56
N ARG A 294 -14.28 -27.52 -1.96
CA ARG A 294 -14.38 -27.08 -0.56
C ARG A 294 -13.81 -28.11 0.41
N MET A 295 -13.96 -29.41 0.15
CA MET A 295 -13.40 -30.46 0.99
C MET A 295 -11.88 -30.53 0.88
N THR A 296 -11.29 -30.29 -0.29
CA THR A 296 -9.84 -30.37 -0.50
C THR A 296 -9.09 -29.10 -0.10
N PHE A 297 -9.67 -27.92 -0.35
CA PHE A 297 -9.00 -26.62 -0.15
C PHE A 297 -9.59 -25.77 0.99
N GLY A 298 -10.73 -26.16 1.56
CA GLY A 298 -11.47 -25.36 2.54
C GLY A 298 -12.34 -24.28 1.88
N ALA A 299 -13.18 -23.62 2.68
CA ALA A 299 -14.12 -22.59 2.21
C ALA A 299 -13.52 -21.17 2.11
N GLN A 300 -12.21 -21.02 2.29
CA GLN A 300 -11.55 -19.71 2.32
C GLN A 300 -11.18 -19.24 0.91
N ASN A 301 -11.34 -17.95 0.64
CA ASN A 301 -10.84 -17.30 -0.57
C ASN A 301 -9.31 -17.39 -0.56
N LEU A 302 -8.74 -18.19 -1.48
CA LEU A 302 -7.29 -18.30 -1.64
C LEU A 302 -6.82 -17.22 -2.62
N GLU A 303 -6.03 -16.27 -2.14
CA GLU A 303 -5.44 -15.24 -3.00
C GLU A 303 -4.26 -15.79 -3.80
N VAL A 304 -4.30 -15.56 -5.11
CA VAL A 304 -3.17 -15.78 -6.03
C VAL A 304 -2.34 -14.50 -6.05
N ALA A 305 -1.04 -14.61 -5.75
CA ALA A 305 -0.17 -13.44 -5.59
C ALA A 305 0.14 -12.80 -6.96
N ASN A 306 -0.01 -11.49 -7.07
CA ASN A 306 0.30 -10.74 -8.30
C ASN A 306 1.83 -10.74 -8.56
N PRO A 307 2.31 -11.28 -9.69
CA PRO A 307 3.72 -11.25 -10.04
C PRO A 307 4.04 -9.89 -10.69
N GLY A 308 4.25 -8.89 -9.84
CA GLY A 308 4.70 -7.57 -10.29
C GLY A 308 4.62 -6.53 -9.17
N LEU A 309 5.77 -6.10 -8.67
CA LEU A 309 6.01 -4.96 -7.77
C LEU A 309 5.87 -5.17 -6.24
N ALA A 310 5.69 -6.39 -5.74
CA ALA A 310 5.76 -6.68 -4.29
C ALA A 310 7.20 -6.85 -3.73
N VAL A 311 8.25 -6.58 -4.53
CA VAL A 311 9.66 -6.67 -4.08
C VAL A 311 10.06 -5.51 -3.13
N ARG A 312 9.16 -4.58 -2.76
CA ARG A 312 9.51 -3.49 -1.82
C ARG A 312 8.51 -3.07 -0.75
N ARG A 313 7.40 -3.79 -0.54
CA ARG A 313 6.44 -3.46 0.55
C ARG A 313 6.26 -4.56 1.61
N GLY A 314 7.13 -5.57 1.63
CA GLY A 314 7.18 -6.60 2.67
C GLY A 314 8.23 -6.33 3.75
N ALA A 315 8.31 -5.11 4.28
CA ALA A 315 9.08 -4.82 5.50
C ALA A 315 8.37 -3.72 6.30
N GLY A 316 7.47 -4.13 7.19
CA GLY A 316 6.97 -3.29 8.27
C GLY A 316 5.75 -2.43 7.94
N VAL A 317 4.57 -3.05 7.93
CA VAL A 317 3.36 -2.41 8.45
C VAL A 317 2.86 -3.33 9.56
N CYS A 318 2.98 -2.84 10.80
CA CYS A 318 2.23 -3.34 11.94
C CYS A 318 0.81 -2.76 11.89
#